data_AF-A0A6N9AHB7-F1
#
_entry.id   AF-A0A6N9AHB7-F1
#
_cell.length_a   1.000
_cell.length_b   1.000
_cell.length_c   1.000
_cell.angle_alpha   90.00
_cell.angle_beta   90.00
_cell.angle_gamma   90.00
#
_symmetry.space_group_name_H-M   'P 1'
#
loop_
_entity.id
_entity.type
_entity.pdbx_description
1 polymer ?
#
loop_
_entity_poly.entity_id
_entity_poly.type
_entity_poly.pdbx_seq_one_letter_code
_entity_poly.pdbx_strand_id
1 'polypeptide(L)'
;ILEIFYPSGMYRENDGWKMTMRIRFVHAKVRYLLHQSDEWDKQAWGCPLSAAHLGFAISVFSDRLLHFCKLLGVKFNKEEQDSVMAVFRYVGYLFGIPDAILYESRQDAKEIFKVGLLCEPHPDEDSALVANELVRAVPRVTDVQTAEEAQDQIKLGYALSRVLLGRKTAEDLQFPKYNGFIALLLFRGRIVLESMLKDAQFIKRKNFTELLGISSYDELIGISYKLPTHVKDAMSQDW
;
A
#
# COMPACT_ATOMS: atom_id res chain seq x y z
N ILE A 1 -3.02 5.04 4.67
CA ILE A 1 -1.60 5.18 4.24
C ILE A 1 -1.29 6.61 3.86
N LEU A 2 -2.16 7.33 3.14
CA LEU A 2 -1.89 8.71 2.72
C LEU A 2 -1.63 9.68 3.89
N GLU A 3 -2.19 9.38 5.06
CA GLU A 3 -2.10 10.22 6.27
C GLU A 3 -0.67 10.46 6.75
N ILE A 4 0.24 9.50 6.50
CA ILE A 4 1.65 9.61 6.90
C ILE A 4 2.44 10.60 6.02
N PHE A 5 1.90 10.96 4.86
CA PHE A 5 2.52 11.88 3.90
C PHE A 5 1.96 13.30 3.98
N TYR A 6 0.91 13.54 4.77
CA TYR A 6 0.44 14.91 4.99
C TYR A 6 1.47 15.73 5.76
N PRO A 7 1.57 17.05 5.49
CA PRO A 7 2.39 17.94 6.29
C PRO A 7 2.11 17.77 7.78
N SER A 8 3.15 17.55 8.58
CA SER A 8 3.06 17.28 10.02
C SER A 8 2.24 16.03 10.41
N GLY A 9 1.80 15.19 9.47
CA GLY A 9 0.94 14.02 9.76
C GLY A 9 1.58 13.01 10.71
N MET A 10 2.91 12.94 10.71
CA MET A 10 3.70 12.05 11.57
C MET A 10 4.15 12.68 12.90
N TYR A 11 3.78 13.93 13.18
CA TYR A 11 3.99 14.51 14.51
C TYR A 11 3.15 13.75 15.53
N ARG A 12 3.64 13.67 16.76
CA ARG A 12 2.97 12.94 17.83
C ARG A 12 1.56 13.48 18.02
N GLU A 13 0.59 12.57 18.18
CA GLU A 13 -0.85 12.85 18.26
C GLU A 13 -1.51 13.41 17.00
N ASN A 14 -0.81 13.56 15.87
CA ASN A 14 -1.45 13.87 14.59
C ASN A 14 -1.97 12.59 13.91
N ASP A 15 -2.77 12.74 12.85
CA ASP A 15 -3.56 11.64 12.31
C ASP A 15 -2.73 10.50 11.73
N GLY A 16 -1.65 10.79 11.00
CA GLY A 16 -0.73 9.77 10.50
C GLY A 16 -0.08 8.97 11.62
N TRP A 17 0.34 9.65 12.69
CA TRP A 17 0.89 9.00 13.89
C TRP A 17 -0.16 8.16 14.63
N LYS A 18 -1.35 8.71 14.90
CA LYS A 18 -2.46 8.01 15.58
C LYS A 18 -2.89 6.78 14.79
N MET A 19 -3.02 6.90 13.47
CA MET A 19 -3.36 5.80 12.58
C MET A 19 -2.30 4.70 12.64
N THR A 20 -1.01 5.07 12.58
CA THR A 20 0.10 4.11 12.72
C THR A 20 0.01 3.34 14.04
N MET A 21 -0.22 4.03 15.15
CA MET A 21 -0.39 3.39 16.46
C MET A 21 -1.62 2.49 16.54
N ARG A 22 -2.76 2.89 15.94
CA ARG A 22 -3.96 2.05 15.86
C ARG A 22 -3.71 0.76 15.09
N ILE A 23 -3.06 0.83 13.93
CA ILE A 23 -2.70 -0.36 13.15
C ILE A 23 -1.76 -1.26 13.94
N ARG A 24 -0.84 -0.70 14.75
CA ARG A 24 0.02 -1.49 15.64
C ARG A 24 -0.81 -2.30 16.64
N PHE A 25 -1.84 -1.70 17.23
CA PHE A 25 -2.76 -2.42 18.13
C PHE A 25 -3.57 -3.48 17.39
N VAL A 26 -4.04 -3.20 16.17
CA VAL A 26 -4.69 -4.21 15.32
C VAL A 26 -3.75 -5.40 15.07
N HIS A 27 -2.50 -5.16 14.68
CA HIS A 27 -1.50 -6.22 14.49
C HIS A 27 -1.24 -7.02 15.78
N ALA A 28 -1.20 -6.36 16.94
CA ALA A 28 -1.06 -7.05 18.22
C ALA A 28 -2.26 -7.95 18.52
N LYS A 29 -3.49 -7.48 18.26
CA LYS A 29 -4.71 -8.28 18.43
C LYS A 29 -4.78 -9.43 17.43
N VAL A 30 -4.47 -9.21 16.16
CA VAL A 30 -4.41 -10.26 15.13
C VAL A 30 -3.37 -11.33 15.52
N ARG A 31 -2.18 -10.92 15.95
CA ARG A 31 -1.15 -11.85 16.44
C ARG A 31 -1.65 -12.69 17.62
N TYR A 32 -2.33 -12.06 18.58
CA TYR A 32 -2.93 -12.77 19.72
C TYR A 32 -3.98 -13.79 19.28
N LEU A 33 -4.91 -13.40 18.38
CA LEU A 33 -5.97 -14.28 17.89
C LEU A 33 -5.42 -15.45 17.07
N LEU A 34 -4.48 -15.20 16.15
CA LEU A 34 -3.84 -16.26 15.37
C LEU A 34 -3.05 -17.22 16.26
N HIS A 35 -2.44 -16.74 17.33
CA HIS A 35 -1.76 -17.61 18.27
C HIS A 35 -2.70 -18.53 19.06
N GLN A 36 -4.00 -18.20 19.13
CA GLN A 36 -5.04 -19.01 19.75
C GLN A 36 -5.82 -19.87 18.74
N SER A 37 -5.64 -19.64 17.44
CA SER A 37 -6.31 -20.41 16.40
C SER A 37 -5.62 -21.75 16.20
N ASP A 38 -6.43 -22.81 16.06
CA ASP A 38 -5.96 -24.14 15.68
C ASP A 38 -5.56 -24.21 14.19
N GLU A 39 -5.95 -23.21 13.39
CA GLU A 39 -5.61 -23.12 11.96
C GLU A 39 -4.20 -22.55 11.73
N TRP A 40 -3.56 -21.94 12.74
CA TRP A 40 -2.22 -21.38 12.59
C TRP A 40 -1.14 -22.41 12.92
N ASP A 41 -0.46 -22.91 11.89
CA ASP A 41 0.69 -23.81 12.05
C ASP A 41 1.92 -23.03 12.57
N LYS A 42 2.07 -22.98 13.90
CA LYS A 42 3.21 -22.32 14.56
C LYS A 42 4.55 -22.96 14.21
N GLN A 43 4.58 -24.25 13.90
CA GLN A 43 5.82 -24.95 13.61
C GLN A 43 6.29 -24.63 12.18
N ALA A 44 5.37 -24.56 11.22
CA ALA A 44 5.69 -24.19 9.84
C ALA A 44 5.88 -22.68 9.66
N TRP A 45 5.03 -21.84 10.26
CA TRP A 45 4.96 -20.40 9.96
C TRP A 45 5.54 -19.50 11.05
N GLY A 46 5.87 -20.07 12.23
CA GLY A 46 6.42 -19.32 13.35
C GLY A 46 5.42 -18.34 13.98
N CYS A 47 5.93 -17.18 14.41
CA CYS A 47 5.13 -16.15 15.07
C CYS A 47 4.33 -15.33 14.04
N PRO A 48 2.99 -15.23 14.15
CA PRO A 48 2.20 -14.39 13.25
C PRO A 48 2.65 -12.92 13.31
N LEU A 49 2.71 -12.26 12.15
CA LEU A 49 3.16 -10.86 12.04
C LEU A 49 4.48 -10.60 12.80
N SER A 50 5.47 -11.49 12.64
CA SER A 50 6.78 -11.37 13.28
C SER A 50 7.46 -10.04 12.96
N ALA A 51 8.44 -9.62 13.75
CA ALA A 51 9.22 -8.42 13.45
C ALA A 51 9.91 -8.50 12.07
N ALA A 52 10.30 -9.70 11.64
CA ALA A 52 10.83 -9.95 10.30
C ALA A 52 9.78 -9.73 9.21
N HIS A 53 8.55 -10.22 9.39
CA HIS A 53 7.44 -9.94 8.44
C HIS A 53 7.10 -8.43 8.39
N LEU A 54 7.11 -7.75 9.54
CA LEU A 54 6.92 -6.29 9.56
C LEU A 54 8.07 -5.56 8.84
N GLY A 55 9.32 -6.00 9.02
CA GLY A 55 10.48 -5.49 8.28
C GLY A 55 10.36 -5.69 6.78
N PHE A 56 9.94 -6.88 6.36
CA PHE A 56 9.63 -7.18 4.96
C PHE A 56 8.54 -6.25 4.42
N ALA A 57 7.39 -6.14 5.09
CA ALA A 57 6.31 -5.26 4.67
C ALA A 57 6.76 -3.79 4.54
N ILE A 58 7.53 -3.28 5.51
CA ILE A 58 8.06 -1.91 5.47
C ILE A 58 9.01 -1.70 4.29
N SER A 59 9.79 -2.71 3.88
CA SER A 59 10.60 -2.65 2.64
C SER A 59 9.75 -2.64 1.35
N VAL A 60 8.59 -3.31 1.37
CA VAL A 60 7.64 -3.30 0.25
C VAL A 60 7.04 -1.90 0.07
N PHE A 61 6.60 -1.28 1.16
CA PHE A 61 5.99 0.06 1.10
C PHE A 61 7.00 1.18 0.83
N SER A 62 8.29 0.98 1.13
CA SER A 62 9.33 1.99 0.90
C SER A 62 10.01 1.85 -0.47
N ASP A 63 11.10 1.08 -0.56
CA ASP A 63 11.90 0.99 -1.78
C ASP A 63 11.14 0.31 -2.93
N ARG A 64 10.41 -0.78 -2.62
CA ARG A 64 9.73 -1.54 -3.68
C ARG A 64 8.59 -0.73 -4.29
N LEU A 65 7.87 0.06 -3.51
CA LEU A 65 6.88 1.02 -4.00
C LEU A 65 7.52 2.02 -4.97
N LEU A 66 8.63 2.66 -4.58
CA LEU A 66 9.36 3.59 -5.45
C LEU A 66 9.81 2.92 -6.75
N HIS A 67 10.25 1.66 -6.67
CA HIS A 67 10.60 0.88 -7.86
C HIS A 67 9.41 0.69 -8.80
N PHE A 68 8.24 0.30 -8.29
CA PHE A 68 7.03 0.13 -9.11
C PHE A 68 6.54 1.45 -9.71
N CYS A 69 6.53 2.54 -8.94
CA CYS A 69 6.20 3.86 -9.47
C CYS A 69 7.14 4.27 -10.62
N LYS A 70 8.45 4.00 -10.50
CA LYS A 70 9.42 4.23 -11.58
C LYS A 70 9.15 3.35 -12.82
N LEU A 71 8.73 2.10 -12.63
CA LEU A 71 8.30 1.23 -13.73
C LEU A 71 7.03 1.77 -14.42
N LEU A 72 6.14 2.42 -13.68
CA LEU A 72 4.95 3.08 -14.22
C LEU A 72 5.23 4.45 -14.88
N GLY A 73 6.46 4.95 -14.81
CA GLY A 73 6.89 6.18 -15.49
C GLY A 73 6.98 7.41 -14.58
N VAL A 74 6.71 7.25 -13.28
CA VAL A 74 6.90 8.33 -12.29
C VAL A 74 8.38 8.61 -12.12
N LYS A 75 8.73 9.91 -12.11
CA LYS A 75 10.08 10.38 -11.82
C LYS A 75 10.11 10.93 -10.40
N PHE A 76 11.10 10.54 -9.63
CA PHE A 76 11.38 11.11 -8.32
C PHE A 76 12.77 11.71 -8.33
N ASN A 77 12.91 12.89 -7.73
CA ASN A 77 14.21 13.42 -7.38
C ASN A 77 14.78 12.68 -6.14
N LYS A 78 16.00 13.04 -5.73
CA LYS A 78 16.66 12.39 -4.60
C LYS A 78 15.95 12.68 -3.27
N GLU A 79 15.55 13.92 -3.04
CA GLU A 79 14.88 14.35 -1.81
C GLU A 79 13.53 13.67 -1.61
N GLU A 80 12.74 13.50 -2.67
CA GLU A 80 11.46 12.79 -2.65
C GLU A 80 11.65 11.31 -2.29
N GLN A 81 12.66 10.66 -2.87
CA GLN A 81 13.00 9.27 -2.55
C GLN A 81 13.43 9.14 -1.09
N ASP A 82 14.36 9.99 -0.64
CA ASP A 82 14.87 9.97 0.72
C ASP A 82 13.75 10.26 1.74
N SER A 83 12.80 11.13 1.40
CA SER A 83 11.61 11.42 2.21
C SER A 83 10.68 10.21 2.35
N VAL A 84 10.35 9.52 1.26
CA VAL A 84 9.52 8.30 1.30
C VAL A 84 10.19 7.23 2.17
N MET A 85 11.49 7.03 2.01
CA MET A 85 12.25 6.09 2.84
C MET A 85 12.21 6.49 4.33
N ALA A 86 12.41 7.77 4.65
CA ALA A 86 12.41 8.26 6.03
C ALA A 86 11.04 8.10 6.72
N VAL A 87 9.94 8.43 6.02
CA VAL A 87 8.58 8.29 6.57
C VAL A 87 8.28 6.81 6.89
N PHE A 88 8.54 5.89 5.95
CA PHE A 88 8.29 4.48 6.21
C PHE A 88 9.24 3.86 7.23
N ARG A 89 10.50 4.32 7.32
CA ARG A 89 11.41 3.91 8.39
C ARG A 89 10.85 4.29 9.76
N TYR A 90 10.35 5.52 9.90
CA TYR A 90 9.73 5.96 11.14
C TYR A 90 8.44 5.18 11.46
N VAL A 91 7.61 4.88 10.46
CA VAL A 91 6.46 3.98 10.62
C VAL A 91 6.91 2.59 11.11
N GLY A 92 7.98 2.04 10.55
CA GLY A 92 8.56 0.76 10.99
C GLY A 92 9.02 0.77 12.45
N TYR A 93 9.70 1.84 12.86
CA TYR A 93 10.06 2.08 14.26
C TYR A 93 8.82 2.14 15.16
N LEU A 94 7.79 2.88 14.76
CA LEU A 94 6.53 2.98 15.52
C LEU A 94 5.80 1.63 15.61
N PHE A 95 5.86 0.77 14.59
CA PHE A 95 5.33 -0.59 14.66
C PHE A 95 6.09 -1.50 15.63
N GLY A 96 7.28 -1.10 16.09
CA GLY A 96 8.10 -1.85 17.03
C GLY A 96 9.05 -2.83 16.35
N ILE A 97 9.45 -2.57 15.10
CA ILE A 97 10.53 -3.32 14.44
C ILE A 97 11.84 -2.98 15.17
N PRO A 98 12.61 -3.97 15.66
CA PRO A 98 13.89 -3.71 16.32
C PRO A 98 14.86 -2.99 15.39
N ASP A 99 15.61 -2.02 15.93
CA ASP A 99 16.60 -1.24 15.16
C ASP A 99 17.61 -2.13 14.42
N ALA A 100 17.97 -3.28 14.99
CA ALA A 100 18.89 -4.25 14.39
C ALA A 100 18.41 -4.85 13.05
N ILE A 101 17.10 -4.79 12.75
CA ILE A 101 16.53 -5.29 11.49
C ILE A 101 15.70 -4.24 10.75
N LEU A 102 15.71 -2.99 11.22
CA LEU A 102 15.09 -1.86 10.52
C LEU A 102 16.13 -1.27 9.55
N TYR A 103 15.78 -1.14 8.27
CA TYR A 103 16.73 -0.61 7.29
C TYR A 103 17.23 0.80 7.68
N GLU A 104 18.48 1.11 7.35
CA GLU A 104 19.06 2.44 7.49
C GLU A 104 19.26 3.10 6.13
N SER A 105 19.48 2.29 5.10
CA SER A 105 19.64 2.72 3.74
C SER A 105 18.64 2.07 2.79
N ARG A 106 18.50 2.66 1.61
CA ARG A 106 17.74 2.07 0.50
C ARG A 106 18.34 0.72 0.06
N GLN A 107 19.64 0.53 0.20
CA GLN A 107 20.26 -0.75 -0.14
C GLN A 107 19.86 -1.81 0.87
N ASP A 108 19.82 -1.49 2.16
CA ASP A 108 19.39 -2.44 3.20
C ASP A 108 17.93 -2.82 2.99
N ALA A 109 17.06 -1.86 2.65
CA ALA A 109 15.65 -2.13 2.32
C ALA A 109 15.52 -3.15 1.17
N LYS A 110 16.39 -3.08 0.14
CA LYS A 110 16.40 -4.07 -0.95
C LYS A 110 16.85 -5.44 -0.48
N GLU A 111 17.85 -5.52 0.39
CA GLU A 111 18.32 -6.80 0.91
C GLU A 111 17.27 -7.44 1.84
N ILE A 112 16.63 -6.65 2.71
CA ILE A 112 15.49 -7.10 3.53
C ILE A 112 14.35 -7.60 2.63
N PHE A 113 14.01 -6.86 1.56
CA PHE A 113 12.99 -7.28 0.62
C PHE A 113 13.34 -8.63 -0.03
N LYS A 114 14.59 -8.80 -0.49
CA LYS A 114 15.04 -10.06 -1.11
C LYS A 114 14.97 -11.22 -0.14
N VAL A 115 15.45 -11.04 1.09
CA VAL A 115 15.42 -12.08 2.13
C VAL A 115 13.98 -12.42 2.49
N GLY A 116 13.14 -11.42 2.73
CA GLY A 116 11.72 -11.62 3.03
C GLY A 116 11.01 -12.39 1.91
N LEU A 117 11.23 -12.02 0.65
CA LEU A 117 10.64 -12.71 -0.50
C LEU A 117 11.05 -14.19 -0.61
N LEU A 118 12.22 -14.58 -0.12
CA LEU A 118 12.66 -15.98 -0.08
C LEU A 118 11.98 -16.79 1.06
N CYS A 119 11.51 -16.10 2.09
CA CYS A 119 10.86 -16.70 3.25
C CYS A 119 9.32 -16.79 3.09
N GLU A 120 8.74 -16.00 2.19
CA GLU A 120 7.29 -16.04 1.93
C GLU A 120 6.89 -17.29 1.14
N PRO A 121 5.77 -17.94 1.49
CA PRO A 121 5.24 -19.05 0.73
C PRO A 121 4.77 -18.59 -0.67
N HIS A 122 4.63 -19.55 -1.58
CA HIS A 122 3.98 -19.28 -2.86
C HIS A 122 2.51 -18.86 -2.63
N PRO A 123 1.97 -17.90 -3.42
CA PRO A 123 0.57 -17.54 -3.32
C PRO A 123 -0.34 -18.76 -3.46
N ASP A 124 -1.29 -18.88 -2.55
CA ASP A 124 -2.32 -19.91 -2.53
C ASP A 124 -3.67 -19.39 -3.05
N GLU A 125 -4.72 -20.20 -2.93
CA GLU A 125 -6.06 -19.84 -3.39
C GLU A 125 -6.62 -18.61 -2.68
N ASP A 126 -6.38 -18.47 -1.38
CA ASP A 126 -6.80 -17.31 -0.59
C ASP A 126 -6.08 -16.04 -1.06
N SER A 127 -4.77 -16.14 -1.30
CA SER A 127 -3.97 -15.07 -1.87
C SER A 127 -4.50 -14.64 -3.25
N ALA A 128 -4.83 -15.60 -4.11
CA ALA A 128 -5.40 -15.33 -5.43
C ALA A 128 -6.76 -14.64 -5.32
N LEU A 129 -7.65 -15.11 -4.44
CA LEU A 129 -8.97 -14.51 -4.22
C LEU A 129 -8.85 -13.06 -3.79
N VAL A 130 -8.07 -12.79 -2.73
CA VAL A 130 -7.90 -11.43 -2.20
C VAL A 130 -7.28 -10.51 -3.25
N ALA A 131 -6.24 -10.96 -3.96
CA ALA A 131 -5.59 -10.15 -4.98
C ALA A 131 -6.52 -9.81 -6.15
N ASN A 132 -7.35 -10.75 -6.60
CA ASN A 132 -8.33 -10.51 -7.66
C ASN A 132 -9.42 -9.53 -7.22
N GLU A 133 -9.94 -9.66 -6.00
CA GLU A 133 -10.95 -8.75 -5.47
C GLU A 133 -10.40 -7.33 -5.27
N LEU A 134 -9.12 -7.18 -4.90
CA LEU A 134 -8.47 -5.87 -4.84
C LEU A 134 -8.45 -5.17 -6.21
N VAL A 135 -8.10 -5.89 -7.28
CA VAL A 135 -8.11 -5.31 -8.65
C VAL A 135 -9.52 -4.95 -9.09
N ARG A 136 -10.52 -5.79 -8.78
CA ARG A 136 -11.93 -5.55 -9.12
C ARG A 136 -12.58 -4.45 -8.29
N ALA A 137 -12.03 -4.13 -7.13
CA ALA A 137 -12.49 -3.03 -6.29
C ALA A 137 -12.04 -1.65 -6.77
N VAL A 138 -11.05 -1.56 -7.68
CA VAL A 138 -10.52 -0.27 -8.17
C VAL A 138 -11.62 0.67 -8.70
N PRO A 139 -12.55 0.25 -9.57
CA PRO A 139 -13.60 1.14 -10.06
C PRO A 139 -14.60 1.60 -9.00
N ARG A 140 -14.62 0.98 -7.81
CA ARG A 140 -15.48 1.41 -6.70
C ARG A 140 -14.87 2.56 -5.90
N VAL A 141 -13.54 2.71 -5.97
CA VAL A 141 -12.81 3.76 -5.27
C VAL A 141 -12.42 4.92 -6.17
N THR A 142 -12.46 4.72 -7.49
CA THR A 142 -12.38 5.81 -8.48
C THR A 142 -13.80 6.09 -8.95
N ASP A 143 -14.30 7.32 -8.87
CA ASP A 143 -15.70 7.73 -9.14
C ASP A 143 -16.21 7.48 -10.58
N VAL A 144 -16.09 6.26 -11.07
CA VAL A 144 -16.45 5.82 -12.42
C VAL A 144 -17.96 5.68 -12.52
N GLN A 145 -18.53 6.30 -13.55
CA GLN A 145 -19.97 6.36 -13.73
C GLN A 145 -20.48 5.27 -14.69
N THR A 146 -19.61 4.73 -15.55
CA THR A 146 -20.02 3.77 -16.59
C THR A 146 -19.42 2.38 -16.39
N ALA A 147 -20.18 1.36 -16.79
CA ALA A 147 -19.73 -0.02 -16.71
C ALA A 147 -18.54 -0.31 -17.64
N GLU A 148 -18.44 0.38 -18.78
CA GLU A 148 -17.35 0.21 -19.74
C GLU A 148 -16.02 0.74 -19.19
N GLU A 149 -16.01 1.96 -18.64
CA GLU A 149 -14.82 2.53 -17.99
C GLU A 149 -14.35 1.68 -16.81
N ALA A 150 -15.28 1.12 -16.03
CA ALA A 150 -14.96 0.24 -14.91
C ALA A 150 -14.26 -1.04 -15.40
N GLN A 151 -14.76 -1.65 -16.48
CA GLN A 151 -14.13 -2.83 -17.09
C GLN A 151 -12.74 -2.52 -17.64
N ASP A 152 -12.55 -1.35 -18.25
CA ASP A 152 -11.26 -0.96 -18.81
C ASP A 152 -10.22 -0.66 -17.73
N GLN A 153 -10.62 -0.07 -16.61
CA GLN A 153 -9.75 0.06 -15.45
C GLN A 153 -9.36 -1.30 -14.86
N ILE A 154 -10.29 -2.25 -14.77
CA ILE A 154 -9.99 -3.61 -14.30
C ILE A 154 -8.99 -4.30 -15.23
N LYS A 155 -9.22 -4.25 -16.55
CA LYS A 155 -8.29 -4.81 -17.55
C LYS A 155 -6.90 -4.17 -17.42
N LEU A 156 -6.83 -2.84 -17.30
CA LEU A 156 -5.59 -2.11 -17.10
C LEU A 156 -4.90 -2.53 -15.80
N GLY A 157 -5.65 -2.62 -14.70
CA GLY A 157 -5.16 -3.04 -13.39
C GLY A 157 -4.50 -4.42 -13.44
N TYR A 158 -5.16 -5.41 -14.05
CA TYR A 158 -4.56 -6.72 -14.28
C TYR A 158 -3.36 -6.68 -15.22
N ALA A 159 -3.45 -5.96 -16.33
CA ALA A 159 -2.35 -5.86 -17.30
C ALA A 159 -1.08 -5.26 -16.68
N LEU A 160 -1.21 -4.18 -15.90
CA LEU A 160 -0.08 -3.57 -15.19
C LEU A 160 0.43 -4.49 -14.07
N SER A 161 -0.46 -5.07 -13.26
CA SER A 161 -0.07 -5.97 -12.18
C SER A 161 0.73 -7.17 -12.67
N ARG A 162 0.35 -7.75 -13.83
CA ARG A 162 1.11 -8.84 -14.48
C ARG A 162 2.53 -8.45 -14.85
N VAL A 163 2.76 -7.20 -15.27
CA VAL A 163 4.12 -6.73 -15.59
C VAL A 163 4.93 -6.44 -14.33
N LEU A 164 4.30 -5.82 -13.33
CA LEU A 164 4.99 -5.41 -12.10
C LEU A 164 5.38 -6.63 -11.25
N LEU A 165 4.49 -7.61 -11.11
CA LEU A 165 4.73 -8.83 -10.34
C LEU A 165 5.54 -9.88 -11.11
N GLY A 166 5.49 -9.83 -12.44
CA GLY A 166 6.09 -10.84 -13.31
C GLY A 166 5.16 -12.01 -13.58
N ARG A 167 5.54 -12.83 -14.58
CA ARG A 167 4.67 -13.88 -15.13
C ARG A 167 4.29 -14.94 -14.11
N LYS A 168 5.28 -15.49 -13.39
CA LYS A 168 5.09 -16.62 -12.45
C LYS A 168 4.10 -16.24 -11.35
N THR A 169 4.39 -15.18 -10.59
CA THR A 169 3.51 -14.72 -9.50
C THR A 169 2.11 -14.37 -9.99
N ALA A 170 1.96 -13.78 -11.18
CA ALA A 170 0.65 -13.49 -11.72
C ALA A 170 -0.13 -14.72 -12.20
N GLU A 171 0.56 -15.79 -12.58
CA GLU A 171 -0.05 -17.09 -12.87
C GLU A 171 -0.46 -17.81 -11.58
N ASP A 172 0.39 -17.77 -10.54
CA ASP A 172 0.07 -18.28 -9.20
C ASP A 172 -1.17 -17.56 -8.61
N LEU A 173 -1.29 -16.24 -8.81
CA LEU A 173 -2.46 -15.43 -8.43
C LEU A 173 -3.66 -15.55 -9.40
N GLN A 174 -3.57 -16.40 -10.41
CA GLN A 174 -4.64 -16.67 -11.39
C GLN A 174 -5.12 -15.41 -12.14
N PHE A 175 -4.25 -14.43 -12.38
CA PHE A 175 -4.64 -13.21 -13.09
C PHE A 175 -4.94 -13.47 -14.57
N PRO A 176 -6.02 -12.87 -15.12
CA PRO A 176 -6.38 -13.00 -16.52
C PRO A 176 -5.24 -12.55 -17.45
N LYS A 177 -5.04 -13.27 -18.55
CA LYS A 177 -3.93 -13.06 -19.49
C LYS A 177 -4.20 -11.84 -20.39
N TYR A 178 -3.85 -10.66 -19.90
CA TYR A 178 -3.80 -9.43 -20.70
C TYR A 178 -2.38 -9.10 -21.18
N ASN A 179 -2.28 -8.37 -22.30
CA ASN A 179 -0.99 -7.91 -22.83
C ASN A 179 -0.46 -6.72 -22.02
N GLY A 180 0.27 -7.04 -20.96
CA GLY A 180 0.81 -6.06 -20.03
C GLY A 180 1.87 -5.12 -20.63
N PHE A 181 2.64 -5.57 -21.63
CA PHE A 181 3.73 -4.76 -22.19
C PHE A 181 3.21 -3.52 -22.91
N ILE A 182 2.20 -3.69 -23.77
CA ILE A 182 1.55 -2.58 -24.47
C ILE A 182 0.85 -1.66 -23.46
N ALA A 183 0.13 -2.23 -22.49
CA ALA A 183 -0.54 -1.46 -21.46
C ALA A 183 0.45 -0.59 -20.65
N LEU A 184 1.61 -1.15 -20.27
CA LEU A 184 2.65 -0.40 -19.57
C LEU A 184 3.22 0.74 -20.42
N LEU A 185 3.49 0.49 -21.71
CA LEU A 185 4.03 1.51 -22.60
C LEU A 185 3.04 2.68 -22.76
N LEU A 186 1.76 2.38 -22.99
CA LEU A 186 0.71 3.39 -23.09
C LEU A 186 0.55 4.17 -21.78
N PHE A 187 0.54 3.45 -20.64
CA PHE A 187 0.42 4.07 -19.33
C PHE A 187 1.61 5.00 -19.03
N ARG A 188 2.84 4.55 -19.29
CA ARG A 188 4.05 5.38 -19.14
C ARG A 188 4.00 6.61 -20.04
N GLY A 189 3.58 6.45 -21.30
CA GLY A 189 3.43 7.55 -22.24
C GLY A 189 2.46 8.61 -21.72
N ARG A 190 1.32 8.17 -21.17
CA ARG A 190 0.34 9.05 -20.52
C ARG A 190 0.93 9.79 -19.31
N ILE A 191 1.59 9.09 -18.39
CA ILE A 191 2.20 9.71 -17.20
C ILE A 191 3.26 10.75 -17.60
N VAL A 192 4.10 10.45 -18.58
CA VAL A 192 5.10 11.40 -19.07
C VAL A 192 4.44 12.63 -19.71
N LEU A 193 3.43 12.43 -20.56
CA LEU A 193 2.68 13.52 -21.18
C LEU A 193 2.01 14.41 -20.12
N GLU A 194 1.34 13.81 -19.14
CA GLU A 194 0.72 14.53 -18.02
C GLU A 194 1.76 15.30 -17.20
N SER A 195 2.95 14.72 -16.97
CA SER A 195 4.02 15.43 -16.24
C SER A 195 4.53 16.65 -17.01
N MET A 196 4.70 16.56 -18.33
CA MET A 196 5.10 17.70 -19.17
C MET A 196 4.04 18.80 -19.19
N LEU A 197 2.76 18.42 -19.24
CA LEU A 197 1.63 19.36 -19.18
C LEU A 197 1.53 20.03 -17.80
N LYS A 198 1.79 19.29 -16.71
CA LYS A 198 1.81 19.83 -15.35
C LYS A 198 3.00 20.73 -15.08
N ASP A 199 4.18 20.44 -15.62
CA ASP A 199 5.34 21.34 -15.57
C ASP A 199 5.04 22.68 -16.29
N ALA A 200 4.24 22.65 -17.36
CA ALA A 200 3.72 23.87 -17.99
C ALA A 200 2.67 24.61 -17.12
N GLN A 201 1.96 23.91 -16.23
CA GLN A 201 1.00 24.47 -15.28
C GLN A 201 1.61 24.82 -13.91
N PHE A 202 2.87 24.46 -13.64
CA PHE A 202 3.55 24.64 -12.35
C PHE A 202 3.74 26.13 -11.95
N ILE A 203 3.47 27.08 -12.86
CA ILE A 203 3.42 28.52 -12.58
C ILE A 203 2.13 28.94 -11.85
N LYS A 204 1.11 28.08 -11.68
CA LYS A 204 -0.09 28.37 -10.89
C LYS A 204 -0.27 27.41 -9.71
N ARG A 205 0.59 27.52 -8.70
CA ARG A 205 0.36 26.94 -7.36
C ARG A 205 -0.87 27.59 -6.69
N LYS A 206 -2.06 27.01 -6.88
CA LYS A 206 -3.21 27.14 -5.97
C LYS A 206 -3.91 25.80 -5.66
N ASN A 207 -3.51 24.70 -6.29
CA ASN A 207 -4.27 23.42 -6.23
C ASN A 207 -3.84 22.44 -5.14
N PHE A 208 -2.80 22.72 -4.34
CA PHE A 208 -2.43 21.82 -3.23
C PHE A 208 -3.52 21.81 -2.14
N THR A 209 -4.20 22.95 -1.94
CA THR A 209 -5.36 23.08 -1.04
C THR A 209 -6.60 22.37 -1.57
N GLU A 210 -6.79 22.28 -2.89
CA GLU A 210 -7.88 21.49 -3.48
C GLU A 210 -7.66 19.98 -3.33
N LEU A 211 -6.41 19.53 -3.40
CA LEU A 211 -6.05 18.13 -3.15
C LEU A 211 -6.22 17.74 -1.68
N LEU A 212 -6.05 18.71 -0.76
CA LEU A 212 -6.40 18.58 0.66
C LEU A 212 -7.93 18.53 0.89
N GLY A 213 -8.74 19.15 0.03
CA GLY A 213 -10.21 19.09 0.11
C GLY A 213 -10.82 17.77 -0.35
N ILE A 214 -10.16 17.04 -1.25
CA ILE A 214 -10.62 15.71 -1.73
C ILE A 214 -10.32 14.61 -0.71
N SER A 215 -9.25 14.77 0.07
CA SER A 215 -8.92 13.92 1.21
C SER A 215 -9.62 14.46 2.45
N SER A 216 -10.92 14.17 2.64
CA SER A 216 -11.68 14.20 3.91
C SER A 216 -11.10 15.02 5.08
N TYR A 217 -10.63 16.25 4.84
CA TYR A 217 -10.04 17.11 5.85
C TYR A 217 -11.18 18.00 6.30
N ASP A 218 -12.09 17.41 7.07
CA ASP A 218 -13.15 18.18 7.71
C ASP A 218 -12.48 19.13 8.70
N GLU A 219 -12.49 20.41 8.36
CA GLU A 219 -12.01 21.47 9.23
C GLU A 219 -12.75 21.40 10.58
N LEU A 220 -12.00 21.21 11.66
CA LEU A 220 -12.37 21.66 13.01
C LEU A 220 -13.70 21.13 13.61
N ILE A 221 -14.20 19.97 13.18
CA ILE A 221 -15.23 19.23 13.92
C ILE A 221 -14.62 17.87 14.28
N GLY A 222 -14.51 17.60 15.58
CA GLY A 222 -13.81 16.45 16.13
C GLY A 222 -14.05 15.16 15.34
N ILE A 223 -13.04 14.75 14.57
CA ILE A 223 -13.03 13.47 13.86
C ILE A 223 -12.88 12.38 14.91
N SER A 224 -14.02 11.97 15.49
CA SER A 224 -14.14 10.70 16.16
C SER A 224 -14.09 9.64 15.08
N TYR A 225 -12.89 9.15 14.81
CA TYR A 225 -12.67 7.96 13.99
C TYR A 225 -13.14 6.73 14.79
N LYS A 226 -14.45 6.65 15.05
CA LYS A 226 -15.10 5.37 15.33
C LYS A 226 -14.94 4.54 14.07
N LEU A 227 -14.45 3.30 14.22
CA LEU A 227 -14.58 2.29 13.17
C LEU A 227 -16.01 2.36 12.64
N PRO A 228 -16.25 2.30 11.31
CA PRO A 228 -17.61 2.32 10.78
C PRO A 228 -18.41 1.19 11.44
N THR A 229 -19.29 1.53 12.38
CA THR A 229 -20.12 0.56 13.13
C THR A 229 -21.30 0.04 12.29
N HIS A 230 -21.27 0.21 10.97
CA HIS A 230 -22.45 -0.01 10.15
C HIS A 230 -22.10 -0.31 8.70
N VAL A 231 -21.45 -1.45 8.52
CA VAL A 231 -21.78 -2.35 7.40
C VAL A 231 -22.03 -3.73 7.99
N LYS A 232 -23.24 -3.91 8.54
CA LYS A 232 -23.79 -5.13 9.18
C LYS A 232 -23.28 -5.45 10.60
N ASP A 233 -23.57 -4.56 11.55
CA ASP A 233 -23.31 -4.74 12.99
C ASP A 233 -24.51 -5.33 13.78
N ALA A 234 -25.46 -5.97 13.10
CA ALA A 234 -26.57 -6.63 13.81
C ALA A 234 -26.15 -7.93 14.52
N MET A 235 -24.89 -8.36 14.36
CA MET A 235 -24.38 -9.63 14.91
C MET A 235 -23.01 -9.49 15.59
N SER A 236 -22.43 -8.30 15.71
CA SER A 236 -21.19 -8.16 16.47
C SER A 236 -21.56 -7.96 17.94
N GLN A 237 -21.08 -8.87 18.78
CA GLN A 237 -21.26 -8.78 20.22
C GLN A 237 -20.26 -7.78 20.78
N ASP A 238 -20.71 -6.98 21.75
CA ASP A 238 -19.82 -6.24 22.63
C ASP A 238 -18.90 -7.24 23.33
N TRP A 239 -17.60 -6.94 23.27
CA TRP A 239 -16.50 -7.73 23.82
C TRP A 239 -16.55 -7.88 25.33
#